data_AF-F2KQZ0-F1
#
_entry.id   AF-F2KQZ0-F1
#
_cell.length_a   1.000
_cell.length_b   1.000
_cell.length_c   1.000
_cell.angle_alpha   90.00
_cell.angle_beta   90.00
_cell.angle_gamma   90.00
#
_symmetry.space_group_name_H-M   'P 1'
#
loop_
_entity.id
_entity.type
_entity.pdbx_description
1 polymer ?
#
loop_
_entity_poly.entity_id
_entity_poly.type
_entity_poly.pdbx_seq_one_letter_code
_entity_poly.pdbx_strand_id
1 'polypeptide(L)'
;MQEKPVVSVVLPAYNEAMRLEMAVMEIIKALEKIGYDYEVIIAEDGSTDGTAEIAAKLADGNRIRHLHSDERLGKGGAILRAFEAAKGSIVAFVDVDLSTDLKHLKELIDAIAVEGYDIAIGSRLTKGSKAERPVRRNVASKVYNFLVRFMLGSKVKDHQCGFKAFKKDLILDLGKKAKDRHWFWDTEVLVLAQREGLRIKEIPVEWKQSKDSKISLAKDSGYMLGKLFQMWAEETRSSRKFLVFSIILAVSIIAGIASFVGLENVVSILLSANPYYITLAAVIYALSYVVRGERFRYIVSRLGYTVSLVFSTESVAISQTMNVVTPVRVGDVARAYVFRLRDVPFTTSISGLAVERIFDLAAVVFIAFVAIAVTGFSNPSPFYALAMLFVIVALLAAFSRMENILGRIARDAKRLMDMRNSAVIFVQSAIIWLIDVIVCYLVLIGLGGAQFANPVFLPAVMLAVSIANVSKVIPLTPGGIGTYEAVMTGIFASSMSGMDASLAFAVSLIDHGLKNLITLILGLVAVASLNIRLRELR
;
A
#
# COMPACT_ATOMS: atom_id res chain seq x y z
N MET A 1 -36.89 35.87 16.06
CA MET A 1 -36.87 34.93 14.92
C MET A 1 -35.44 34.44 14.79
N GLN A 2 -35.18 33.13 14.87
CA GLN A 2 -33.86 32.62 14.48
C GLN A 2 -33.66 32.92 13.00
N GLU A 3 -32.54 33.54 12.63
CA GLU A 3 -32.17 33.74 11.23
C GLU A 3 -32.21 32.39 10.51
N LYS A 4 -32.81 32.36 9.31
CA LYS A 4 -32.86 31.12 8.51
C LYS A 4 -31.43 30.68 8.22
N PRO A 5 -31.08 29.39 8.41
CA PRO A 5 -29.74 28.93 8.08
C PRO A 5 -29.50 29.11 6.58
N VAL A 6 -28.38 29.74 6.24
CA VAL A 6 -27.91 29.84 4.86
C VAL A 6 -27.37 28.47 4.46
N VAL A 7 -27.86 27.94 3.34
CA VAL A 7 -27.39 26.69 2.74
C VAL A 7 -26.50 27.01 1.56
N SER A 8 -25.25 26.56 1.58
CA SER A 8 -24.33 26.73 0.45
C SER A 8 -24.26 25.44 -0.36
N VAL A 9 -24.72 25.48 -1.62
CA VAL A 9 -24.62 24.33 -2.54
C VAL A 9 -23.46 24.54 -3.50
N VAL A 10 -22.52 23.60 -3.46
CA VAL A 10 -21.31 23.59 -4.29
C VAL A 10 -21.50 22.69 -5.50
N LEU A 11 -21.14 23.20 -6.69
CA LEU A 11 -21.03 22.42 -7.92
C LEU A 11 -19.54 22.31 -8.29
N PRO A 12 -18.88 21.16 -8.06
CA PRO A 12 -17.52 20.94 -8.56
C PRO A 12 -17.54 20.80 -10.08
N ALA A 13 -16.85 21.70 -10.78
CA ALA A 13 -16.89 21.80 -12.24
C ALA A 13 -15.47 21.65 -12.83
N TYR A 14 -15.30 20.66 -13.69
CA TYR A 14 -14.09 20.51 -14.49
C TYR A 14 -14.41 20.05 -15.88
N ASN A 15 -14.09 20.89 -16.85
CA ASN A 15 -14.46 20.67 -18.22
C ASN A 15 -15.95 20.32 -18.34
N GLU A 16 -16.84 21.13 -17.79
CA GLU A 16 -18.29 20.92 -17.82
C GLU A 16 -19.03 21.95 -18.66
N ALA A 17 -18.36 22.57 -19.64
CA ALA A 17 -18.90 23.67 -20.42
C ALA A 17 -20.27 23.38 -21.05
N MET A 18 -20.49 22.15 -21.54
CA MET A 18 -21.74 21.76 -22.21
C MET A 18 -22.96 21.63 -21.27
N ARG A 19 -22.76 21.47 -19.95
CA ARG A 19 -23.86 21.17 -19.01
C ARG A 19 -23.94 22.08 -17.79
N LEU A 20 -22.92 22.90 -17.53
CA LEU A 20 -22.83 23.74 -16.34
C LEU A 20 -24.04 24.68 -16.19
N GLU A 21 -24.38 25.43 -17.25
CA GLU A 21 -25.49 26.40 -17.21
C GLU A 21 -26.82 25.73 -16.88
N MET A 22 -27.16 24.64 -17.59
CA MET A 22 -28.37 23.87 -17.29
C MET A 22 -28.38 23.37 -15.84
N ALA A 23 -27.24 22.85 -15.36
CA ALA A 23 -27.15 22.30 -14.01
C ALA A 23 -27.37 23.36 -12.93
N VAL A 24 -26.77 24.54 -13.09
CA VAL A 24 -26.95 25.69 -12.18
C VAL A 24 -28.41 26.13 -12.15
N MET A 25 -29.05 26.27 -13.31
CA MET A 25 -30.45 26.70 -13.38
C MET A 25 -31.42 25.70 -12.74
N GLU A 26 -31.22 24.39 -12.93
CA GLU A 26 -32.04 23.36 -12.28
C GLU A 26 -31.82 23.30 -10.76
N ILE A 27 -30.59 23.52 -10.30
CA ILE A 27 -30.29 23.60 -8.86
C ILE A 27 -30.96 24.81 -8.22
N ILE A 28 -30.95 25.98 -8.88
CA ILE A 28 -31.64 27.18 -8.40
C ILE A 28 -33.14 26.91 -8.25
N LYS A 29 -33.79 26.34 -9.28
CA LYS A 29 -35.21 25.98 -9.23
C LYS A 29 -35.53 24.99 -8.11
N ALA A 30 -34.62 24.07 -7.79
CA ALA A 30 -34.79 23.15 -6.68
C ALA A 30 -34.64 23.87 -5.32
N LEU A 31 -33.64 24.75 -5.20
CA LEU A 31 -33.36 25.53 -3.99
C LEU A 31 -34.45 26.55 -3.65
N GLU A 32 -35.12 27.13 -4.65
CA GLU A 32 -36.28 28.00 -4.41
C GLU A 32 -37.42 27.29 -3.67
N LYS A 33 -37.49 25.95 -3.76
CA LYS A 33 -38.55 25.13 -3.17
C LYS A 33 -38.21 24.58 -1.78
N ILE A 34 -36.95 24.70 -1.32
CA ILE A 34 -36.54 24.07 -0.04
C ILE A 34 -36.90 24.92 1.19
N GLY A 35 -37.17 26.22 1.02
CA GLY A 35 -37.61 27.11 2.10
C GLY A 35 -36.50 27.76 2.96
N TYR A 36 -35.24 27.49 2.62
CA TYR A 36 -34.04 28.05 3.25
C TYR A 36 -33.45 29.19 2.43
N ASP A 37 -32.69 30.09 3.07
CA ASP A 37 -31.83 31.01 2.33
C ASP A 37 -30.63 30.23 1.77
N TYR A 38 -30.13 30.60 0.59
CA TYR A 38 -29.12 29.80 -0.09
C TYR A 38 -28.14 30.63 -0.92
N GLU A 39 -26.96 30.05 -1.12
CA GLU A 39 -26.04 30.46 -2.18
C GLU A 39 -25.60 29.24 -2.99
N VAL A 40 -25.22 29.48 -4.25
CA VAL A 40 -24.65 28.49 -5.15
C VAL A 40 -23.21 28.86 -5.42
N ILE A 41 -22.29 27.91 -5.26
CA ILE A 41 -20.87 28.11 -5.51
C ILE A 41 -20.44 27.15 -6.61
N ILE A 42 -20.04 27.71 -7.75
CA ILE A 42 -19.40 26.97 -8.83
C ILE A 42 -17.92 26.87 -8.48
N ALA A 43 -17.49 25.66 -8.10
CA ALA A 43 -16.11 25.36 -7.71
C ALA A 43 -15.37 24.80 -8.93
N GLU A 44 -14.77 25.70 -9.69
CA GLU A 44 -14.08 25.37 -10.93
C GLU A 44 -12.55 25.30 -10.68
N ASP A 45 -11.90 24.27 -11.24
CA ASP A 45 -10.45 24.09 -11.08
C ASP A 45 -9.76 23.57 -12.36
N GLY A 46 -9.01 24.46 -13.02
CA GLY A 46 -8.08 24.13 -14.11
C GLY A 46 -8.73 23.68 -15.41
N SER A 47 -9.98 24.09 -15.69
CA SER A 47 -10.68 23.73 -16.94
C SER A 47 -10.07 24.37 -18.18
N THR A 48 -10.23 23.72 -19.32
CA THR A 48 -9.66 24.11 -20.62
C THR A 48 -10.68 24.13 -21.76
N ASP A 49 -11.97 23.96 -21.47
CA ASP A 49 -13.03 23.77 -22.47
C ASP A 49 -14.08 24.89 -22.51
N GLY A 50 -13.84 26.02 -21.84
CA GLY A 50 -14.81 27.11 -21.72
C GLY A 50 -15.61 27.12 -20.40
N THR A 51 -15.39 26.16 -19.50
CA THR A 51 -16.14 26.06 -18.23
C THR A 51 -15.98 27.29 -17.34
N ALA A 52 -14.76 27.83 -17.23
CA ALA A 52 -14.47 28.97 -16.36
C ALA A 52 -15.18 30.24 -16.84
N GLU A 53 -15.24 30.44 -18.16
CA GLU A 53 -15.92 31.56 -18.80
C GLU A 53 -17.43 31.48 -18.61
N ILE A 54 -18.01 30.27 -18.72
CA ILE A 54 -19.45 30.05 -18.44
C ILE A 54 -19.74 30.27 -16.95
N ALA A 55 -18.91 29.72 -16.07
CA ALA A 55 -19.05 29.90 -14.62
C ALA A 55 -19.00 31.39 -14.23
N ALA A 56 -18.09 32.16 -14.82
CA ALA A 56 -17.97 33.60 -14.60
C ALA A 56 -19.20 34.38 -15.09
N LYS A 57 -19.80 33.98 -16.21
CA LYS A 57 -21.04 34.61 -16.73
C LYS A 57 -22.26 34.31 -15.86
N LEU A 58 -22.33 33.12 -15.28
CA LEU A 58 -23.43 32.71 -14.40
C LEU A 58 -23.33 33.35 -13.01
N ALA A 59 -22.14 33.74 -12.57
CA ALA A 59 -21.95 34.41 -11.30
C ALA A 59 -22.58 35.81 -11.31
N ASP A 60 -23.50 36.06 -10.39
CA ASP A 60 -24.13 37.37 -10.19
C ASP A 60 -23.47 38.16 -9.03
N GLY A 61 -22.48 37.55 -8.37
CA GLY A 61 -21.77 38.12 -7.23
C GLY A 61 -22.57 38.13 -5.92
N ASN A 62 -23.83 37.69 -5.95
CA ASN A 62 -24.72 37.67 -4.80
C ASN A 62 -25.14 36.25 -4.43
N ARG A 63 -26.03 35.62 -5.22
CA ARG A 63 -26.54 34.26 -4.96
C ARG A 63 -25.72 33.20 -5.67
N ILE A 64 -25.05 33.53 -6.77
CA ILE A 64 -24.21 32.63 -7.53
C ILE A 64 -22.78 33.17 -7.52
N ARG A 65 -21.86 32.36 -7.02
CA ARG A 65 -20.44 32.70 -6.92
C ARG A 65 -19.61 31.71 -7.72
N HIS A 66 -18.60 32.22 -8.39
CA HIS A 66 -17.60 31.42 -9.08
C HIS A 66 -16.28 31.47 -8.30
N LEU A 67 -15.74 30.30 -7.96
CA LEU A 67 -14.39 30.14 -7.41
C LEU A 67 -13.51 29.47 -8.45
N HIS A 68 -12.59 30.24 -9.01
CA HIS A 68 -11.66 29.79 -10.04
C HIS A 68 -10.31 29.35 -9.44
N SER A 69 -9.67 28.35 -10.03
CA SER A 69 -8.28 27.97 -9.78
C SER A 69 -7.60 27.67 -11.11
N ASP A 70 -6.45 28.30 -11.38
CA ASP A 70 -5.64 27.98 -12.56
C ASP A 70 -5.12 26.54 -12.53
N GLU A 71 -4.84 26.02 -11.32
CA GLU A 71 -4.35 24.66 -11.12
C GLU A 71 -5.48 23.66 -10.85
N ARG A 72 -5.26 22.42 -11.28
CA ARG A 72 -6.13 21.27 -11.00
C ARG A 72 -5.99 20.83 -9.54
N LEU A 73 -6.96 21.18 -8.69
CA LEU A 73 -7.00 20.81 -7.27
C LEU A 73 -7.51 19.38 -7.04
N GLY A 74 -8.33 18.89 -7.98
CA GLY A 74 -9.06 17.63 -7.85
C GLY A 74 -10.39 17.81 -7.11
N LYS A 75 -11.35 16.90 -7.34
CA LYS A 75 -12.73 17.04 -6.83
C LYS A 75 -12.81 17.36 -5.34
N GLY A 76 -12.17 16.55 -4.49
CA GLY A 76 -12.18 16.78 -3.03
C GLY A 76 -11.52 18.11 -2.63
N GLY A 77 -10.44 18.51 -3.31
CA GLY A 77 -9.78 19.80 -3.10
C GLY A 77 -10.65 20.98 -3.48
N ALA A 78 -11.29 20.94 -4.66
CA ALA A 78 -12.21 21.97 -5.13
C ALA A 78 -13.44 22.13 -4.21
N ILE A 79 -14.04 21.00 -3.78
CA ILE A 79 -15.16 21.00 -2.83
C ILE A 79 -14.73 21.62 -1.49
N LEU A 80 -13.60 21.20 -0.93
CA LEU A 80 -13.17 21.70 0.38
C LEU A 80 -12.87 23.20 0.34
N ARG A 81 -12.17 23.68 -0.69
CA ARG A 81 -11.92 25.12 -0.91
C ARG A 81 -13.22 25.91 -1.01
N ALA A 82 -14.23 25.35 -1.68
CA ALA A 82 -15.55 25.98 -1.77
C ALA A 82 -16.29 25.98 -0.43
N PHE A 83 -16.19 24.91 0.35
CA PHE A 83 -16.76 24.85 1.71
C PHE A 83 -16.09 25.86 2.66
N GLU A 84 -14.79 26.11 2.53
CA GLU A 84 -14.10 27.15 3.29
C GLU A 84 -14.67 28.55 3.00
N ALA A 85 -14.89 28.85 1.71
CA ALA A 85 -15.40 30.13 1.22
C ALA A 85 -16.94 30.30 1.32
N ALA A 86 -17.66 29.23 1.68
CA ALA A 86 -19.11 29.23 1.84
C ALA A 86 -19.54 30.06 3.05
N LYS A 87 -20.69 30.73 2.97
CA LYS A 87 -21.31 31.50 4.06
C LYS A 87 -22.29 30.66 4.89
N GLY A 88 -22.79 29.57 4.31
CA GLY A 88 -23.78 28.70 4.94
C GLY A 88 -23.24 27.86 6.09
N SER A 89 -24.08 27.66 7.11
CA SER A 89 -23.79 26.73 8.22
C SER A 89 -23.97 25.26 7.80
N ILE A 90 -24.78 25.03 6.77
CA ILE A 90 -24.93 23.75 6.08
C ILE A 90 -24.34 23.90 4.69
N VAL A 91 -23.40 23.02 4.36
CA VAL A 91 -22.78 22.97 3.03
C VAL A 91 -23.15 21.66 2.36
N ALA A 92 -23.51 21.72 1.10
CA ALA A 92 -23.80 20.54 0.28
C ALA A 92 -23.02 20.61 -1.01
N PHE A 93 -22.76 19.46 -1.63
CA PHE A 93 -22.30 19.43 -3.01
C PHE A 93 -23.14 18.47 -3.85
N VAL A 94 -23.30 18.86 -5.12
CA VAL A 94 -24.05 18.11 -6.13
C VAL A 94 -23.21 18.06 -7.40
N ASP A 95 -23.05 16.86 -7.98
CA ASP A 95 -22.34 16.70 -9.25
C ASP A 95 -23.08 17.42 -10.40
N VAL A 96 -22.32 18.09 -11.27
CA VAL A 96 -22.85 18.91 -12.40
C VAL A 96 -23.62 18.07 -13.42
N ASP A 97 -23.43 16.76 -13.44
CA ASP A 97 -24.17 15.87 -14.35
C ASP A 97 -25.63 15.61 -13.95
N LEU A 98 -26.04 16.11 -12.77
CA LEU A 98 -27.37 15.95 -12.19
C LEU A 98 -27.90 14.52 -12.24
N SER A 99 -27.00 13.53 -12.09
CA SER A 99 -27.39 12.12 -12.10
C SER A 99 -28.32 11.77 -10.92
N THR A 100 -28.26 12.53 -9.83
CA THR A 100 -29.18 12.38 -8.68
C THR A 100 -30.35 13.35 -8.84
N ASP A 101 -31.58 12.85 -8.68
CA ASP A 101 -32.78 13.68 -8.74
C ASP A 101 -32.81 14.73 -7.61
N LEU A 102 -32.90 16.02 -7.99
CA LEU A 102 -32.89 17.16 -7.07
C LEU A 102 -34.11 17.22 -6.16
N LYS A 103 -35.17 16.43 -6.39
CA LYS A 103 -36.30 16.33 -5.44
C LYS A 103 -35.86 15.91 -4.04
N HIS A 104 -34.74 15.19 -3.93
CA HIS A 104 -34.18 14.74 -2.66
C HIS A 104 -33.36 15.82 -1.94
N LEU A 105 -33.16 16.99 -2.55
CA LEU A 105 -32.31 18.05 -1.99
C LEU A 105 -32.89 18.57 -0.67
N LYS A 106 -34.21 18.76 -0.57
CA LYS A 106 -34.84 19.18 0.67
C LYS A 106 -34.61 18.16 1.79
N GLU A 107 -34.80 16.88 1.51
CA GLU A 107 -34.58 15.79 2.46
C GLU A 107 -33.13 15.73 2.94
N LEU A 108 -32.17 15.96 2.03
CA LEU A 108 -30.74 16.02 2.33
C LEU A 108 -30.41 17.14 3.31
N ILE A 109 -31.00 18.33 3.13
CA ILE A 109 -30.78 19.49 4.02
C ILE A 109 -31.53 19.32 5.34
N ASP A 110 -32.79 18.87 5.31
CA ASP A 110 -33.62 18.67 6.51
C ASP A 110 -33.01 17.61 7.45
N ALA A 111 -32.32 16.60 6.91
CA ALA A 111 -31.60 15.63 7.72
C ALA A 111 -30.60 16.28 8.69
N ILE A 112 -30.00 17.40 8.30
CA ILE A 112 -29.06 18.15 9.14
C ILE A 112 -29.79 19.23 9.92
N ALA A 113 -30.58 20.06 9.23
CA ALA A 113 -31.23 21.23 9.81
C ALA A 113 -32.31 20.87 10.85
N VAL A 114 -33.04 19.77 10.63
CA VAL A 114 -34.23 19.40 11.41
C VAL A 114 -33.99 18.13 12.22
N GLU A 115 -33.46 17.07 11.58
CA GLU A 115 -33.26 15.78 12.26
C GLU A 115 -31.97 15.70 13.09
N GLY A 116 -31.09 16.69 12.93
CA GLY A 116 -29.89 16.86 13.74
C GLY A 116 -28.71 15.95 13.37
N TYR A 117 -28.75 15.26 12.23
CA TYR A 117 -27.58 14.51 11.74
C TYR A 117 -26.41 15.45 11.44
N ASP A 118 -25.20 14.90 11.45
CA ASP A 118 -23.99 15.66 11.19
C ASP A 118 -23.65 15.67 9.70
N ILE A 119 -23.97 14.56 9.03
CA ILE A 119 -23.76 14.33 7.60
C ILE A 119 -25.00 13.63 7.04
N ALA A 120 -25.44 14.06 5.85
CA ALA A 120 -26.46 13.39 5.08
C ALA A 120 -25.93 13.09 3.68
N ILE A 121 -26.17 11.87 3.19
CA ILE A 121 -25.74 11.45 1.85
C ILE A 121 -26.88 10.81 1.09
N GLY A 122 -26.94 11.05 -0.22
CA GLY A 122 -27.71 10.21 -1.12
C GLY A 122 -27.10 8.81 -1.19
N SER A 123 -27.93 7.78 -1.31
CA SER A 123 -27.49 6.40 -1.42
C SER A 123 -28.24 5.67 -2.52
N ARG A 124 -27.48 5.07 -3.43
CA ARG A 124 -27.99 4.25 -4.54
C ARG A 124 -28.15 2.78 -4.15
N LEU A 125 -27.72 2.43 -2.92
CA LEU A 125 -27.59 1.06 -2.44
C LEU A 125 -28.45 0.76 -1.19
N THR A 126 -29.22 1.74 -0.70
CA THR A 126 -30.20 1.55 0.37
C THR A 126 -31.51 0.97 -0.16
N LYS A 127 -32.34 0.47 0.75
CA LYS A 127 -33.68 -0.02 0.41
C LYS A 127 -34.54 1.18 0.01
N GLY A 128 -35.17 1.13 -1.16
CA GLY A 128 -35.98 2.21 -1.70
C GLY A 128 -35.29 3.04 -2.79
N SER A 129 -33.97 2.90 -2.98
CA SER A 129 -33.25 3.59 -4.05
C SER A 129 -33.59 3.03 -5.42
N LYS A 130 -33.64 3.89 -6.44
CA LYS A 130 -33.77 3.48 -7.85
C LYS A 130 -32.55 3.98 -8.61
N ALA A 131 -31.71 3.07 -9.11
CA ALA A 131 -30.48 3.45 -9.81
C ALA A 131 -30.44 2.85 -11.23
N GLU A 132 -30.67 3.68 -12.24
CA GLU A 132 -30.59 3.32 -13.65
C GLU A 132 -29.15 3.47 -14.16
N ARG A 133 -28.43 2.35 -14.27
CA ARG A 133 -27.04 2.30 -14.72
C ARG A 133 -26.63 0.97 -15.34
N PRO A 134 -25.59 0.93 -16.18
CA PRO A 134 -25.06 -0.31 -16.75
C PRO A 134 -24.67 -1.31 -15.66
N VAL A 135 -24.96 -2.60 -15.90
CA VAL A 135 -24.72 -3.70 -14.95
C VAL A 135 -23.27 -3.71 -14.45
N ARG A 136 -22.29 -3.51 -15.34
CA ARG A 136 -20.86 -3.49 -14.98
C ARG A 136 -20.53 -2.42 -13.94
N ARG A 137 -21.08 -1.20 -14.08
CA ARG A 137 -20.90 -0.11 -13.10
C ARG A 137 -21.63 -0.39 -11.79
N ASN A 138 -22.79 -1.03 -11.86
CA ASN A 138 -23.53 -1.46 -10.66
C ASN A 138 -22.74 -2.49 -9.84
N VAL A 139 -22.18 -3.51 -10.51
CA VAL A 139 -21.36 -4.54 -9.86
C VAL A 139 -20.10 -3.92 -9.26
N ALA A 140 -19.35 -3.11 -10.03
CA ALA A 140 -18.15 -2.44 -9.52
C ALA A 140 -18.43 -1.57 -8.28
N SER A 141 -19.52 -0.80 -8.29
CA SER A 141 -19.96 0.01 -7.15
C SER A 141 -20.33 -0.83 -5.92
N LYS A 142 -21.04 -1.95 -6.10
CA LYS A 142 -21.37 -2.87 -5.00
C LYS A 142 -20.14 -3.54 -4.42
N VAL A 143 -19.22 -4.00 -5.27
CA VAL A 143 -17.95 -4.62 -4.84
C VAL A 143 -17.10 -3.61 -4.08
N TYR A 144 -16.94 -2.39 -4.61
CA TYR A 144 -16.18 -1.35 -3.93
C TYR A 144 -16.76 -1.04 -2.54
N ASN A 145 -18.07 -0.79 -2.44
CA ASN A 145 -18.70 -0.50 -1.15
C ASN A 145 -18.65 -1.70 -0.19
N PHE A 146 -18.78 -2.93 -0.69
CA PHE A 146 -18.54 -4.13 0.12
C PHE A 146 -17.12 -4.14 0.70
N LEU A 147 -16.10 -3.87 -0.12
CA LEU A 147 -14.71 -3.83 0.32
C LEU A 147 -14.45 -2.72 1.33
N VAL A 148 -14.99 -1.50 1.13
CA VAL A 148 -14.88 -0.41 2.12
C VAL A 148 -15.47 -0.84 3.46
N ARG A 149 -16.66 -1.44 3.45
CA ARG A 149 -17.33 -1.91 4.68
C ARG A 149 -16.58 -3.06 5.35
N PHE A 150 -16.04 -3.98 4.56
CA PHE A 150 -15.30 -5.13 5.06
C PHE A 150 -13.92 -4.74 5.61
N MET A 151 -13.14 -3.97 4.85
CA MET A 151 -11.77 -3.59 5.19
C MET A 151 -11.74 -2.50 6.25
N LEU A 152 -12.51 -1.42 6.08
CA LEU A 152 -12.52 -0.26 6.99
C LEU A 152 -13.66 -0.30 8.00
N GLY A 153 -14.41 -1.40 8.10
CA GLY A 153 -15.51 -1.50 9.08
C GLY A 153 -16.59 -0.41 8.95
N SER A 154 -16.70 0.23 7.78
CA SER A 154 -17.69 1.29 7.55
C SER A 154 -19.11 0.76 7.63
N LYS A 155 -20.02 1.55 8.21
CA LYS A 155 -21.45 1.23 8.26
C LYS A 155 -22.25 1.81 7.08
N VAL A 156 -21.66 2.73 6.32
CA VAL A 156 -22.31 3.35 5.16
C VAL A 156 -22.41 2.35 4.00
N LYS A 157 -23.53 2.34 3.28
CA LYS A 157 -23.74 1.46 2.12
C LYS A 157 -23.24 2.07 0.82
N ASP A 158 -23.33 3.40 0.64
CA ASP A 158 -22.88 4.08 -0.60
C ASP A 158 -21.96 5.28 -0.32
N HIS A 159 -20.66 5.07 -0.44
CA HIS A 159 -19.66 6.11 -0.18
C HIS A 159 -19.48 7.09 -1.36
N GLN A 160 -19.81 6.66 -2.57
CA GLN A 160 -19.41 7.33 -3.82
C GLN A 160 -20.55 8.14 -4.45
N CYS A 161 -21.67 8.36 -3.75
CA CYS A 161 -22.75 9.17 -4.30
C CYS A 161 -22.36 10.66 -4.22
N GLY A 162 -22.29 11.35 -5.35
CA GLY A 162 -21.95 12.77 -5.42
C GLY A 162 -23.10 13.72 -5.07
N PHE A 163 -23.81 13.40 -3.98
CA PHE A 163 -24.96 14.13 -3.47
C PHE A 163 -24.90 14.06 -1.94
N LYS A 164 -24.28 15.06 -1.31
CA LYS A 164 -23.97 15.04 0.13
C LYS A 164 -24.12 16.41 0.76
N ALA A 165 -24.58 16.45 2.00
CA ALA A 165 -24.63 17.63 2.85
C ALA A 165 -23.91 17.38 4.18
N PHE A 166 -23.38 18.45 4.76
CA PHE A 166 -22.58 18.44 5.97
C PHE A 166 -22.86 19.69 6.80
N LYS A 167 -22.71 19.58 8.13
CA LYS A 167 -22.44 20.75 8.96
C LYS A 167 -21.06 21.31 8.58
N LYS A 168 -20.98 22.61 8.28
CA LYS A 168 -19.77 23.24 7.74
C LYS A 168 -18.54 22.99 8.61
N ASP A 169 -18.63 23.28 9.91
CA ASP A 169 -17.47 23.20 10.81
C ASP A 169 -16.89 21.77 10.88
N LEU A 170 -17.77 20.76 10.92
CA LEU A 170 -17.37 19.36 10.98
C LEU A 170 -16.66 18.90 9.70
N ILE A 171 -17.16 19.28 8.52
CA ILE A 171 -16.52 18.86 7.26
C ILE A 171 -15.19 19.59 7.04
N LEU A 172 -15.03 20.82 7.52
CA LEU A 172 -13.74 21.52 7.48
C LEU A 172 -12.70 20.82 8.36
N ASP A 173 -13.09 20.36 9.56
CA ASP A 173 -12.18 19.61 10.44
C ASP A 173 -11.83 18.22 9.90
N LEU A 174 -12.80 17.51 9.31
CA LEU A 174 -12.54 16.26 8.59
C LEU A 174 -11.64 16.49 7.36
N GLY A 175 -11.85 17.59 6.63
CA GLY A 175 -11.09 17.96 5.44
C GLY A 175 -9.61 18.27 5.72
N LYS A 176 -9.26 18.67 6.95
CA LYS A 176 -7.86 18.80 7.41
C LYS A 176 -7.19 17.44 7.62
N LYS A 177 -7.97 16.42 8.01
CA LYS A 177 -7.49 15.05 8.29
C LYS A 177 -7.44 14.18 7.03
N ALA A 178 -8.34 14.42 6.07
CA ALA A 178 -8.39 13.71 4.80
C ALA A 178 -7.11 13.95 3.99
N LYS A 179 -6.47 12.87 3.53
CA LYS A 179 -5.22 12.90 2.76
C LYS A 179 -5.47 13.01 1.27
N ASP A 180 -6.54 12.41 0.77
CA ASP A 180 -6.88 12.46 -0.65
C ASP A 180 -7.58 13.78 -0.99
N ARG A 181 -7.19 14.40 -2.10
CA ARG A 181 -7.85 15.61 -2.63
C ARG A 181 -8.67 15.34 -3.89
N HIS A 182 -8.82 14.08 -4.27
CA HIS A 182 -9.49 13.68 -5.52
C HIS A 182 -10.71 12.78 -5.23
N TRP A 183 -10.97 11.75 -6.04
CA TRP A 183 -12.16 10.91 -5.94
C TRP A 183 -12.28 10.11 -4.64
N PHE A 184 -11.16 9.76 -4.00
CA PHE A 184 -11.21 8.93 -2.79
C PHE A 184 -11.62 9.74 -1.56
N TRP A 185 -11.51 11.07 -1.63
CA TRP A 185 -11.94 12.00 -0.58
C TRP A 185 -13.36 11.70 -0.09
N ASP A 186 -14.31 11.43 -1.01
CA ASP A 186 -15.70 11.08 -0.68
C ASP A 186 -15.81 9.89 0.29
N THR A 187 -15.00 8.86 0.07
CA THR A 187 -14.97 7.67 0.94
C THR A 187 -14.23 7.98 2.23
N GLU A 188 -13.08 8.64 2.13
CA GLU A 188 -12.20 8.93 3.26
C GLU A 188 -12.91 9.78 4.32
N VAL A 189 -13.60 10.86 3.92
CA VAL A 189 -14.29 11.74 4.88
C VAL A 189 -15.43 11.03 5.60
N LEU A 190 -16.14 10.11 4.93
CA LEU A 190 -17.21 9.34 5.58
C LEU A 190 -16.66 8.31 6.57
N VAL A 191 -15.53 7.66 6.24
CA VAL A 191 -14.87 6.74 7.18
C VAL A 191 -14.33 7.51 8.38
N LEU A 192 -13.64 8.64 8.17
CA LEU A 192 -13.14 9.50 9.25
C LEU A 192 -14.29 10.02 10.13
N ALA A 193 -15.40 10.45 9.54
CA ALA A 193 -16.58 10.88 10.29
C ALA A 193 -17.10 9.78 11.22
N GLN A 194 -17.13 8.52 10.76
CA GLN A 194 -17.52 7.39 11.60
C GLN A 194 -16.51 7.10 12.72
N ARG A 195 -15.21 7.34 12.50
CA ARG A 195 -14.18 7.24 13.54
C ARG A 195 -14.36 8.30 14.62
N GLU A 196 -14.84 9.47 14.24
CA GLU A 196 -15.14 10.58 15.15
C GLU A 196 -16.53 10.47 15.80
N GLY A 197 -17.25 9.37 15.53
CA GLY A 197 -18.57 9.11 16.12
C GLY A 197 -19.69 9.98 15.56
N LEU A 198 -19.47 10.66 14.42
CA LEU A 198 -20.47 11.52 13.79
C LEU A 198 -21.64 10.71 13.22
N ARG A 199 -22.84 11.30 13.27
CA ARG A 199 -24.07 10.65 12.81
C ARG A 199 -24.28 10.91 11.32
N ILE A 200 -24.25 9.83 10.53
CA ILE A 200 -24.42 9.86 9.07
C ILE A 200 -25.78 9.26 8.71
N LYS A 201 -26.61 10.02 7.96
CA LYS A 201 -27.87 9.53 7.38
C LYS A 201 -27.69 9.18 5.89
N GLU A 202 -28.14 7.99 5.49
CA GLU A 202 -28.25 7.59 4.08
C GLU A 202 -29.69 7.74 3.59
N ILE A 203 -29.90 8.63 2.62
CA ILE A 203 -31.19 8.89 1.99
C ILE A 203 -31.28 8.06 0.70
N PRO A 204 -32.30 7.20 0.53
CA PRO A 204 -32.51 6.48 -0.72
C PRO A 204 -32.85 7.48 -1.85
N VAL A 205 -32.05 7.49 -2.91
CA VAL A 205 -32.25 8.43 -4.02
C VAL A 205 -32.62 7.73 -5.32
N GLU A 206 -33.28 8.48 -6.19
CA GLU A 206 -33.39 8.16 -7.62
C GLU A 206 -32.16 8.69 -8.36
N TRP A 207 -31.47 7.81 -9.07
CA TRP A 207 -30.21 8.08 -9.75
C TRP A 207 -30.22 7.54 -11.17
N LYS A 208 -29.88 8.38 -12.14
CA LYS A 208 -29.81 8.01 -13.56
C LYS A 208 -28.46 8.39 -14.15
N GLN A 209 -27.82 7.44 -14.82
CA GLN A 209 -26.54 7.67 -15.49
C GLN A 209 -26.69 8.76 -16.57
N SER A 210 -25.93 9.86 -16.44
CA SER A 210 -25.74 10.81 -17.53
C SER A 210 -25.07 10.17 -18.77
N LYS A 211 -25.51 10.57 -19.97
CA LYS A 211 -25.06 9.97 -21.25
C LYS A 211 -23.55 10.11 -21.49
N ASP A 212 -22.94 11.17 -20.97
CA ASP A 212 -21.52 11.51 -21.15
C ASP A 212 -20.72 11.32 -19.86
N SER A 213 -20.36 10.07 -19.58
CA SER A 213 -19.52 9.74 -18.42
C SER A 213 -18.03 9.77 -18.79
N LYS A 214 -17.32 10.77 -18.24
CA LYS A 214 -15.86 10.94 -18.40
C LYS A 214 -15.02 9.98 -17.53
N ILE A 215 -15.68 9.07 -16.80
CA ILE A 215 -15.07 8.17 -15.81
C ILE A 215 -14.68 6.86 -16.50
N SER A 216 -13.38 6.56 -16.46
CA SER A 216 -12.81 5.29 -16.93
C SER A 216 -12.92 4.24 -15.85
N LEU A 217 -13.81 3.27 -16.07
CA LEU A 217 -14.11 2.24 -15.06
C LEU A 217 -12.87 1.51 -14.56
N ALA A 218 -11.91 1.19 -15.43
CA ALA A 218 -10.71 0.45 -15.04
C ALA A 218 -9.71 1.33 -14.26
N LYS A 219 -9.36 2.50 -14.80
CA LYS A 219 -8.39 3.42 -14.20
C LYS A 219 -8.87 3.93 -12.84
N ASP A 220 -10.13 4.35 -12.79
CA ASP A 220 -10.69 4.96 -11.58
C ASP A 220 -10.98 3.91 -10.50
N SER A 221 -11.38 2.69 -10.88
CA SER A 221 -11.48 1.59 -9.91
C SER A 221 -10.12 1.21 -9.33
N GLY A 222 -9.06 1.14 -10.16
CA GLY A 222 -7.70 0.88 -9.69
C GLY A 222 -7.20 1.94 -8.71
N TYR A 223 -7.43 3.21 -9.02
CA TYR A 223 -7.14 4.33 -8.10
C TYR A 223 -7.88 4.19 -6.77
N MET A 224 -9.20 3.99 -6.81
CA MET A 224 -10.05 3.89 -5.63
C MET A 224 -9.70 2.68 -4.75
N LEU A 225 -9.38 1.53 -5.36
CA LEU A 225 -8.93 0.34 -4.64
C LEU A 225 -7.54 0.52 -4.04
N GLY A 226 -6.62 1.16 -4.75
CA GLY A 226 -5.29 1.49 -4.24
C GLY A 226 -5.35 2.39 -3.01
N LYS A 227 -6.20 3.41 -3.05
CA LYS A 227 -6.43 4.33 -1.91
C LYS A 227 -7.15 3.68 -0.74
N LEU A 228 -8.14 2.82 -1.02
CA LEU A 228 -8.78 1.98 -0.01
C LEU A 228 -7.75 1.08 0.69
N PHE A 229 -6.93 0.37 -0.09
CA PHE A 229 -5.88 -0.47 0.47
C PHE A 229 -4.84 0.34 1.24
N GLN A 230 -4.48 1.53 0.77
CA GLN A 230 -3.60 2.43 1.49
C GLN A 230 -4.19 2.81 2.85
N MET A 231 -5.42 3.31 2.90
CA MET A 231 -6.09 3.69 4.15
C MET A 231 -6.25 2.49 5.09
N TRP A 232 -6.66 1.33 4.56
CA TRP A 232 -6.79 0.10 5.33
C TRP A 232 -5.46 -0.38 5.88
N ALA A 233 -4.40 -0.34 5.06
CA ALA A 233 -3.07 -0.72 5.47
C ALA A 233 -2.57 0.24 6.56
N GLU A 234 -2.81 1.54 6.44
CA GLU A 234 -2.47 2.52 7.47
C GLU A 234 -3.22 2.24 8.79
N GLU A 235 -4.55 2.01 8.76
CA GLU A 235 -5.35 1.67 9.95
C GLU A 235 -4.96 0.31 10.55
N THR A 236 -4.73 -0.70 9.71
CA THR A 236 -4.43 -2.08 10.14
C THR A 236 -2.99 -2.20 10.64
N ARG A 237 -2.04 -1.54 9.99
CA ARG A 237 -0.63 -1.47 10.44
C ARG A 237 -0.49 -0.69 11.74
N SER A 238 -1.34 0.32 11.96
CA SER A 238 -1.38 1.06 13.23
C SER A 238 -2.16 0.33 14.34
N SER A 239 -2.82 -0.80 14.04
CA SER A 239 -3.59 -1.53 15.05
C SER A 239 -2.68 -2.43 15.87
N ARG A 240 -2.45 -2.04 17.13
CA ARG A 240 -1.75 -2.85 18.16
C ARG A 240 -2.26 -4.29 18.21
N LYS A 241 -3.54 -4.53 17.87
CA LYS A 241 -4.16 -5.86 17.84
C LYS A 241 -3.57 -6.79 16.76
N PHE A 242 -3.26 -6.28 15.57
CA PHE A 242 -2.66 -7.09 14.50
C PHE A 242 -1.22 -7.47 14.85
N LEU A 243 -0.44 -6.53 15.38
CA LEU A 243 0.91 -6.82 15.86
C LEU A 243 0.91 -7.91 16.94
N VAL A 244 0.00 -7.81 17.93
CA VAL A 244 -0.15 -8.83 18.98
C VAL A 244 -0.55 -10.18 18.39
N PHE A 245 -1.53 -10.22 17.49
CA PHE A 245 -1.93 -11.46 16.80
C PHE A 245 -0.76 -12.11 16.05
N SER A 246 -0.01 -11.33 15.25
CA SER A 246 1.13 -11.83 14.48
C SER A 246 2.27 -12.33 15.36
N ILE A 247 2.50 -11.70 16.53
CA ILE A 247 3.48 -12.19 17.52
C ILE A 247 3.01 -13.52 18.11
N ILE A 248 1.74 -13.63 18.51
CA ILE A 248 1.18 -14.88 19.04
C ILE A 248 1.31 -16.00 18.01
N LEU A 249 0.93 -15.73 16.75
CA LEU A 249 1.05 -16.69 15.65
C LEU A 249 2.51 -17.17 15.45
N ALA A 250 3.48 -16.25 15.47
CA ALA A 250 4.90 -16.59 15.34
C ALA A 250 5.36 -17.51 16.47
N VAL A 251 5.02 -17.16 17.73
CA VAL A 251 5.36 -17.98 18.91
C VAL A 251 4.69 -19.35 18.84
N SER A 252 3.41 -19.43 18.44
CA SER A 252 2.69 -20.69 18.29
C SER A 252 3.30 -21.61 17.23
N ILE A 253 3.76 -21.07 16.10
CA ILE A 253 4.43 -21.87 15.06
C ILE A 253 5.76 -22.43 15.59
N ILE A 254 6.58 -21.57 16.21
CA ILE A 254 7.88 -21.99 16.77
C ILE A 254 7.69 -23.03 17.89
N ALA A 255 6.76 -22.80 18.81
CA ALA A 255 6.45 -23.74 19.88
C ALA A 255 5.91 -25.07 19.33
N GLY A 256 5.06 -25.03 18.29
CA GLY A 256 4.55 -26.21 17.61
C GLY A 256 5.69 -27.06 17.02
N ILE A 257 6.60 -26.45 16.26
CA ILE A 257 7.75 -27.15 15.68
C ILE A 257 8.65 -27.71 16.79
N ALA A 258 9.00 -26.90 17.80
CA ALA A 258 9.86 -27.34 18.90
C ALA A 258 9.24 -28.51 19.69
N SER A 259 7.91 -28.53 19.87
CA SER A 259 7.22 -29.63 20.54
C SER A 259 7.22 -30.93 19.73
N PHE A 260 7.17 -30.84 18.40
CA PHE A 260 7.21 -32.00 17.50
C PHE A 260 8.62 -32.59 17.39
N VAL A 261 9.63 -31.73 17.41
CA VAL A 261 11.02 -32.07 17.14
C VAL A 261 11.80 -32.45 18.42
N GLY A 262 11.37 -31.96 19.58
CA GLY A 262 11.99 -32.24 20.88
C GLY A 262 12.89 -31.08 21.36
N LEU A 263 12.38 -30.29 22.30
CA LEU A 263 13.04 -29.06 22.78
C LEU A 263 14.43 -29.32 23.40
N GLU A 264 14.58 -30.41 24.16
CA GLU A 264 15.85 -30.74 24.83
C GLU A 264 16.99 -30.99 23.83
N ASN A 265 16.69 -31.71 22.75
CA ASN A 265 17.65 -31.97 21.66
C ASN A 265 18.08 -30.67 20.99
N VAL A 266 17.11 -29.80 20.68
CA VAL A 266 17.38 -28.50 20.08
C VAL A 266 18.28 -27.67 20.99
N VAL A 267 17.98 -27.58 22.29
CA VAL A 267 18.81 -26.83 23.25
C VAL A 267 20.23 -27.40 23.34
N SER A 268 20.38 -28.73 23.37
CA SER A 268 21.69 -29.38 23.38
C SER A 268 22.52 -29.06 22.12
N ILE A 269 21.90 -29.08 20.94
CA ILE A 269 22.54 -28.70 19.67
C ILE A 269 22.98 -27.23 19.69
N LEU A 270 22.13 -26.33 20.21
CA LEU A 270 22.47 -24.92 20.30
C LEU A 270 23.64 -24.66 21.26
N LEU A 271 23.71 -25.38 22.38
CA LEU A 271 24.80 -25.27 23.35
C LEU A 271 26.13 -25.86 22.85
N SER A 272 26.07 -26.79 21.90
CA SER A 272 27.26 -27.41 21.28
C SER A 272 27.71 -26.69 20.00
N ALA A 273 27.08 -25.57 19.64
CA ALA A 273 27.42 -24.79 18.46
C ALA A 273 28.89 -24.34 18.48
N ASN A 274 29.60 -24.56 17.37
CA ASN A 274 30.98 -24.09 17.23
C ASN A 274 30.99 -22.55 17.01
N PRO A 275 31.52 -21.76 17.95
CA PRO A 275 31.42 -20.30 17.91
C PRO A 275 32.21 -19.68 16.75
N TYR A 276 33.24 -20.35 16.23
CA TYR A 276 34.02 -19.86 15.10
C TYR A 276 33.14 -19.72 13.85
N TYR A 277 32.39 -20.77 13.49
CA TYR A 277 31.54 -20.75 12.30
C TYR A 277 30.37 -19.78 12.44
N ILE A 278 29.77 -19.69 13.64
CA ILE A 278 28.69 -18.73 13.90
C ILE A 278 29.19 -17.28 13.81
N THR A 279 30.37 -17.00 14.37
CA THR A 279 30.98 -15.67 14.28
C THR A 279 31.37 -15.32 12.84
N LEU A 280 31.95 -16.26 12.11
CA LEU A 280 32.30 -16.07 10.70
C LEU A 280 31.05 -15.81 9.85
N ALA A 281 29.97 -16.57 10.07
CA ALA A 281 28.68 -16.35 9.43
C ALA A 281 28.13 -14.94 9.74
N ALA A 282 28.25 -14.48 10.99
CA ALA A 282 27.83 -13.14 11.38
C ALA A 282 28.61 -12.04 10.67
N VAL A 283 29.95 -12.16 10.62
CA VAL A 283 30.81 -11.18 9.93
C VAL A 283 30.49 -11.13 8.43
N ILE A 284 30.38 -12.29 7.78
CA ILE A 284 30.05 -12.37 6.34
C ILE A 284 28.68 -11.75 6.06
N TYR A 285 27.68 -12.04 6.90
CA TYR A 285 26.35 -11.45 6.74
C TYR A 285 26.36 -9.93 6.95
N ALA A 286 27.09 -9.42 7.93
CA ALA A 286 27.24 -7.98 8.15
C ALA A 286 27.89 -7.28 6.94
N LEU A 287 28.93 -7.88 6.36
CA LEU A 287 29.58 -7.37 5.15
C LEU A 287 28.64 -7.35 3.93
N SER A 288 27.63 -8.23 3.89
CA SER A 288 26.62 -8.22 2.83
C SER A 288 25.88 -6.87 2.72
N TYR A 289 25.76 -6.11 3.81
CA TYR A 289 25.11 -4.79 3.80
C TYR A 289 25.85 -3.74 2.97
N VAL A 290 27.17 -3.88 2.83
CA VAL A 290 27.95 -3.04 1.92
C VAL A 290 27.56 -3.32 0.47
N VAL A 291 27.43 -4.60 0.10
CA VAL A 291 26.98 -5.00 -1.25
C VAL A 291 25.54 -4.57 -1.50
N ARG A 292 24.65 -4.72 -0.51
CA ARG A 292 23.25 -4.27 -0.59
C ARG A 292 23.17 -2.74 -0.77
N GLY A 293 23.98 -1.99 -0.03
CA GLY A 293 24.09 -0.53 -0.17
C GLY A 293 24.65 -0.10 -1.53
N GLU A 294 25.69 -0.77 -2.01
CA GLU A 294 26.27 -0.50 -3.34
C GLU A 294 25.26 -0.75 -4.46
N ARG A 295 24.51 -1.85 -4.38
CA ARG A 295 23.43 -2.14 -5.34
C ARG A 295 22.39 -1.03 -5.38
N PHE A 296 21.90 -0.60 -4.23
CA PHE A 296 20.87 0.44 -4.21
C PHE A 296 21.43 1.80 -4.64
N ARG A 297 22.68 2.11 -4.30
CA ARG A 297 23.41 3.30 -4.79
C ARG A 297 23.52 3.28 -6.32
N TYR A 298 23.88 2.12 -6.89
CA TYR A 298 23.94 1.93 -8.34
C TYR A 298 22.58 2.20 -9.00
N ILE A 299 21.50 1.60 -8.49
CA ILE A 299 20.13 1.80 -8.98
C ILE A 299 19.75 3.28 -8.98
N VAL A 300 19.95 3.97 -7.86
CA VAL A 300 19.59 5.39 -7.71
C VAL A 300 20.45 6.30 -8.61
N SER A 301 21.72 5.96 -8.83
CA SER A 301 22.61 6.67 -9.78
C SER A 301 22.13 6.60 -11.22
N ARG A 302 21.54 5.48 -11.63
CA ARG A 302 20.93 5.31 -12.96
C ARG A 302 19.62 6.06 -13.12
N LEU A 303 19.00 6.47 -12.03
CA LEU A 303 17.85 7.37 -12.02
C LEU A 303 18.24 8.84 -11.94
N GLY A 304 19.54 9.17 -11.96
CA GLY A 304 20.05 10.54 -12.00
C GLY A 304 20.39 11.14 -10.64
N TYR A 305 20.49 10.33 -9.57
CA TYR A 305 20.76 10.81 -8.21
C TYR A 305 22.01 10.14 -7.63
N THR A 306 22.90 10.93 -7.05
CA THR A 306 24.14 10.43 -6.46
C THR A 306 24.08 10.50 -4.94
N VAL A 307 24.38 9.37 -4.28
CA VAL A 307 24.51 9.29 -2.82
C VAL A 307 25.79 8.55 -2.45
N SER A 308 26.28 8.72 -1.22
CA SER A 308 27.44 7.98 -0.73
C SER A 308 27.09 6.51 -0.48
N LEU A 309 28.10 5.64 -0.54
CA LEU A 309 27.95 4.22 -0.21
C LEU A 309 27.48 4.04 1.24
N VAL A 310 28.07 4.78 2.17
CA VAL A 310 27.74 4.73 3.60
C VAL A 310 26.25 5.04 3.81
N PHE A 311 25.77 6.16 3.25
CA PHE A 311 24.36 6.54 3.36
C PHE A 311 23.43 5.48 2.76
N SER A 312 23.78 4.94 1.58
CA SER A 312 22.99 3.88 0.95
C SER A 312 22.96 2.63 1.81
N THR A 313 24.08 2.19 2.37
CA THR A 313 24.16 1.05 3.30
C THR A 313 23.33 1.28 4.55
N GLU A 314 23.44 2.45 5.19
CA GLU A 314 22.66 2.83 6.37
C GLU A 314 21.16 2.83 6.09
N SER A 315 20.75 3.40 4.95
CA SER A 315 19.34 3.42 4.55
C SER A 315 18.78 2.01 4.27
N VAL A 316 19.60 1.09 3.72
CA VAL A 316 19.22 -0.32 3.56
C VAL A 316 19.12 -1.00 4.92
N ALA A 317 20.04 -0.73 5.85
CA ALA A 317 19.98 -1.26 7.22
C ALA A 317 18.68 -0.84 7.91
N ILE A 318 18.36 0.46 7.94
CA ILE A 318 17.10 0.99 8.49
C ILE A 318 15.89 0.30 7.88
N SER A 319 15.88 0.19 6.55
CA SER A 319 14.82 -0.47 5.79
C SER A 319 14.61 -1.93 6.23
N GLN A 320 15.67 -2.72 6.33
CA GLN A 320 15.56 -4.12 6.71
C GLN A 320 15.18 -4.28 8.19
N THR A 321 15.70 -3.44 9.08
CA THR A 321 15.29 -3.40 10.50
C THR A 321 13.79 -3.18 10.64
N MET A 322 13.21 -2.25 9.87
CA MET A 322 11.77 -2.02 9.88
C MET A 322 10.97 -3.26 9.42
N ASN A 323 11.49 -4.04 8.46
CA ASN A 323 10.87 -5.30 8.04
C ASN A 323 11.01 -6.43 9.08
N VAL A 324 12.04 -6.38 9.94
CA VAL A 324 12.20 -7.34 11.05
C VAL A 324 11.20 -7.04 12.17
N VAL A 325 11.08 -5.77 12.57
CA VAL A 325 10.26 -5.38 13.73
C VAL A 325 8.78 -5.22 13.42
N THR A 326 8.39 -5.17 12.14
CA THR A 326 7.00 -5.05 11.73
C THR A 326 6.56 -6.25 10.90
N PRO A 327 5.31 -6.74 11.07
CA PRO A 327 4.79 -7.85 10.26
C PRO A 327 4.58 -7.45 8.79
N VAL A 328 4.60 -6.16 8.46
CA VAL A 328 4.39 -5.67 7.10
C VAL A 328 5.69 -5.13 6.54
N ARG A 329 5.89 -5.18 5.22
CA ARG A 329 7.08 -4.65 4.54
C ARG A 329 7.14 -3.10 4.54
N VAL A 330 7.11 -2.48 5.72
CA VAL A 330 7.17 -1.02 5.93
C VAL A 330 8.58 -0.48 5.63
N GLY A 331 9.59 -1.35 5.64
CA GLY A 331 10.97 -1.00 5.34
C GLY A 331 11.21 -0.35 3.98
N ASP A 332 10.41 -0.70 2.96
CA ASP A 332 10.53 -0.09 1.64
C ASP A 332 10.11 1.39 1.67
N VAL A 333 9.06 1.71 2.45
CA VAL A 333 8.61 3.09 2.70
C VAL A 333 9.62 3.84 3.56
N ALA A 334 10.14 3.20 4.61
CA ALA A 334 11.17 3.79 5.47
C ALA A 334 12.41 4.19 4.67
N ARG A 335 12.89 3.32 3.75
CA ARG A 335 14.01 3.66 2.86
C ARG A 335 13.70 4.86 1.99
N ALA A 336 12.53 4.87 1.34
CA ALA A 336 12.12 5.98 0.48
C ALA A 336 11.99 7.31 1.24
N TYR A 337 11.59 7.26 2.52
CA TYR A 337 11.61 8.41 3.42
C TYR A 337 13.04 8.88 3.73
N VAL A 338 13.95 7.96 4.12
CA VAL A 338 15.36 8.29 4.39
C VAL A 338 16.02 8.97 3.18
N PHE A 339 15.79 8.45 1.97
CA PHE A 339 16.28 9.04 0.73
C PHE A 339 15.70 10.42 0.42
N ARG A 340 14.45 10.68 0.82
CA ARG A 340 13.83 12.00 0.70
C ARG A 340 14.54 13.05 1.56
N LEU A 341 15.18 12.66 2.67
CA LEU A 341 16.01 13.57 3.49
C LEU A 341 17.33 13.99 2.80
N ARG A 342 17.60 13.43 1.61
CA ARG A 342 18.76 13.75 0.74
C ARG A 342 18.30 14.12 -0.67
N ASP A 343 17.14 14.76 -0.78
CA ASP A 343 16.58 15.31 -2.03
C ASP A 343 16.32 14.29 -3.15
N VAL A 344 16.33 12.99 -2.84
CA VAL A 344 15.91 11.96 -3.80
C VAL A 344 14.39 11.81 -3.71
N PRO A 345 13.64 11.99 -4.82
CA PRO A 345 12.19 11.91 -4.79
C PRO A 345 11.70 10.56 -4.28
N PHE A 346 10.64 10.61 -3.47
CA PHE A 346 10.02 9.41 -2.91
C PHE A 346 9.63 8.40 -4.00
N THR A 347 9.05 8.86 -5.11
CA THR A 347 8.67 8.02 -6.26
C THR A 347 9.86 7.33 -6.92
N THR A 348 11.01 8.01 -7.00
CA THR A 348 12.24 7.48 -7.58
C THR A 348 12.80 6.37 -6.71
N SER A 349 12.83 6.57 -5.40
CA SER A 349 13.23 5.54 -4.44
C SER A 349 12.33 4.31 -4.54
N ILE A 350 11.00 4.49 -4.58
CA ILE A 350 10.03 3.39 -4.76
C ILE A 350 10.24 2.66 -6.09
N SER A 351 10.61 3.35 -7.16
CA SER A 351 10.92 2.74 -8.45
C SER A 351 12.18 1.88 -8.39
N GLY A 352 13.24 2.40 -7.75
CA GLY A 352 14.46 1.65 -7.51
C GLY A 352 14.23 0.41 -6.64
N LEU A 353 13.40 0.53 -5.60
CA LEU A 353 12.97 -0.59 -4.76
C LEU A 353 12.22 -1.66 -5.56
N ALA A 354 11.30 -1.27 -6.43
CA ALA A 354 10.59 -2.23 -7.28
C ALA A 354 11.55 -3.02 -8.17
N VAL A 355 12.52 -2.35 -8.79
CA VAL A 355 13.57 -3.00 -9.60
C VAL A 355 14.44 -3.93 -8.75
N GLU A 356 14.88 -3.47 -7.59
CA GLU A 356 15.62 -4.28 -6.62
C GLU A 356 14.88 -5.59 -6.30
N ARG A 357 13.57 -5.53 -6.02
CA ARG A 357 12.77 -6.72 -5.68
C ARG A 357 12.63 -7.73 -6.82
N ILE A 358 12.54 -7.25 -8.07
CA ILE A 358 12.49 -8.13 -9.24
C ILE A 358 13.79 -8.90 -9.37
N PHE A 359 14.93 -8.21 -9.28
CA PHE A 359 16.23 -8.84 -9.42
C PHE A 359 16.59 -9.72 -8.23
N ASP A 360 16.14 -9.36 -7.02
CA ASP A 360 16.21 -10.25 -5.85
C ASP A 360 15.46 -11.56 -6.12
N LEU A 361 14.21 -11.47 -6.60
CA LEU A 361 13.40 -12.65 -6.90
C LEU A 361 13.99 -13.48 -8.05
N ALA A 362 14.48 -12.82 -9.11
CA ALA A 362 15.16 -13.50 -10.21
C ALA A 362 16.42 -14.23 -9.76
N ALA A 363 17.23 -13.61 -8.89
CA ALA A 363 18.45 -14.20 -8.35
C ALA A 363 18.15 -15.42 -7.46
N VAL A 364 17.17 -15.31 -6.56
CA VAL A 364 16.71 -16.44 -5.73
C VAL A 364 16.22 -17.59 -6.61
N VAL A 365 15.43 -17.28 -7.64
CA VAL A 365 14.92 -18.31 -8.52
C VAL A 365 16.05 -19.00 -9.30
N PHE A 366 17.00 -18.22 -9.80
CA PHE A 366 18.18 -18.74 -10.49
C PHE A 366 19.01 -19.66 -9.59
N ILE A 367 19.25 -19.27 -8.34
CA ILE A 367 20.01 -20.07 -7.37
C ILE A 367 19.34 -21.42 -7.12
N ALA A 368 18.02 -21.45 -6.87
CA ALA A 368 17.34 -22.73 -6.67
C ALA A 368 17.23 -23.56 -7.97
N PHE A 369 17.14 -22.93 -9.15
CA PHE A 369 17.27 -23.64 -10.43
C PHE A 369 18.63 -24.34 -10.56
N VAL A 370 19.74 -23.63 -10.28
CA VAL A 370 21.09 -24.20 -10.28
C VAL A 370 21.20 -25.36 -9.28
N ALA A 371 20.63 -25.20 -8.09
CA ALA A 371 20.62 -26.27 -7.07
C ALA A 371 19.93 -27.55 -7.58
N ILE A 372 18.76 -27.42 -8.20
CA ILE A 372 18.00 -28.55 -8.78
C ILE A 372 18.75 -29.19 -9.95
N ALA A 373 19.40 -28.39 -10.79
CA ALA A 373 20.17 -28.88 -11.92
C ALA A 373 21.38 -29.72 -11.45
N VAL A 374 22.07 -29.27 -10.40
CA VAL A 374 23.23 -29.99 -9.82
C VAL A 374 22.81 -31.31 -9.17
N THR A 375 21.62 -31.40 -8.57
CA THR A 375 21.11 -32.64 -7.97
C THR A 375 20.44 -33.59 -8.97
N GLY A 376 20.51 -33.28 -10.26
CA GLY A 376 20.09 -34.18 -11.34
C GLY A 376 18.59 -34.44 -11.42
N PHE A 377 17.74 -33.55 -10.89
CA PHE A 377 16.28 -33.73 -10.82
C PHE A 377 15.83 -35.02 -10.10
N SER A 378 16.70 -35.62 -9.27
CA SER A 378 16.54 -36.95 -8.69
C SER A 378 15.31 -37.14 -7.77
N ASN A 379 14.79 -36.08 -7.13
CA ASN A 379 13.47 -36.03 -6.44
C ASN A 379 13.20 -34.66 -5.76
N PRO A 380 11.94 -34.19 -5.58
CA PRO A 380 10.71 -34.54 -6.31
C PRO A 380 10.36 -33.48 -7.38
N SER A 381 10.01 -33.99 -8.56
CA SER A 381 9.24 -33.42 -9.67
C SER A 381 9.82 -32.25 -10.52
N PRO A 382 9.84 -32.42 -11.86
CA PRO A 382 9.99 -31.34 -12.84
C PRO A 382 9.03 -30.16 -12.64
N PHE A 383 7.98 -30.35 -11.83
CA PHE A 383 6.98 -29.36 -11.50
C PHE A 383 7.56 -28.14 -10.77
N TYR A 384 8.53 -28.28 -9.87
CA TYR A 384 9.14 -27.11 -9.20
C TYR A 384 9.98 -26.27 -10.16
N ALA A 385 10.71 -26.91 -11.08
CA ALA A 385 11.47 -26.23 -12.12
C ALA A 385 10.52 -25.53 -13.12
N LEU A 386 9.43 -26.18 -13.51
CA LEU A 386 8.40 -25.59 -14.37
C LEU A 386 7.65 -24.45 -13.67
N ALA A 387 7.34 -24.59 -12.38
CA ALA A 387 6.71 -23.56 -11.56
C ALA A 387 7.64 -22.36 -11.37
N MET A 388 8.94 -22.57 -11.17
CA MET A 388 9.94 -21.50 -11.13
C MET A 388 10.06 -20.76 -12.45
N LEU A 389 10.15 -21.49 -13.56
CA LEU A 389 10.19 -20.90 -14.89
C LEU A 389 8.91 -20.12 -15.18
N PHE A 390 7.75 -20.66 -14.80
CA PHE A 390 6.46 -19.98 -14.89
C PHE A 390 6.43 -18.72 -14.04
N VAL A 391 6.94 -18.75 -12.81
CA VAL A 391 7.03 -17.55 -11.94
C VAL A 391 7.94 -16.50 -12.57
N ILE A 392 9.12 -16.87 -13.08
CA ILE A 392 10.01 -15.94 -13.81
C ILE A 392 9.29 -15.32 -15.00
N VAL A 393 8.68 -16.14 -15.85
CA VAL A 393 7.97 -15.68 -17.06
C VAL A 393 6.75 -14.83 -16.69
N ALA A 394 6.00 -15.21 -15.66
CA ALA A 394 4.84 -14.47 -15.18
C ALA A 394 5.23 -13.12 -14.57
N LEU A 395 6.36 -13.04 -13.85
CA LEU A 395 6.89 -11.77 -13.34
C LEU A 395 7.36 -10.88 -14.48
N LEU A 396 8.12 -11.41 -15.45
CA LEU A 396 8.55 -10.68 -16.64
C LEU A 396 7.34 -10.18 -17.46
N ALA A 397 6.29 -11.00 -17.61
CA ALA A 397 5.07 -10.66 -18.35
C ALA A 397 4.13 -9.71 -17.59
N ALA A 398 4.00 -9.85 -16.27
CA ALA A 398 3.27 -8.90 -15.44
C ALA A 398 3.93 -7.51 -15.48
N PHE A 399 5.27 -7.49 -15.53
CA PHE A 399 6.04 -6.26 -15.59
C PHE A 399 6.00 -5.57 -16.96
N SER A 400 6.06 -6.34 -18.06
CA SER A 400 5.90 -5.79 -19.40
C SER A 400 4.54 -5.14 -19.62
N ARG A 401 3.52 -5.56 -18.86
CA ARG A 401 2.15 -5.01 -18.88
C ARG A 401 1.93 -3.84 -17.93
N MET A 402 2.90 -3.45 -17.10
CA MET A 402 2.75 -2.36 -16.12
C MET A 402 2.81 -0.94 -16.70
N GLU A 403 2.83 -0.77 -18.03
CA GLU A 403 2.80 0.55 -18.68
C GLU A 403 1.59 1.42 -18.27
N ASN A 404 0.49 0.82 -17.80
CA ASN A 404 -0.78 1.52 -17.63
C ASN A 404 -1.19 1.92 -16.19
N ILE A 405 -0.40 1.64 -15.15
CA ILE A 405 -0.87 1.81 -13.74
C ILE A 405 -0.05 2.84 -12.93
N LEU A 406 1.24 3.08 -13.24
CA LEU A 406 2.10 3.97 -12.43
C LEU A 406 3.10 4.77 -13.28
N GLY A 407 2.64 5.54 -14.26
CA GLY A 407 3.45 6.08 -15.37
C GLY A 407 4.88 6.59 -15.04
N ARG A 408 5.12 7.28 -13.91
CA ARG A 408 6.51 7.67 -13.52
C ARG A 408 7.34 6.49 -13.00
N ILE A 409 6.77 5.64 -12.14
CA ILE A 409 7.44 4.44 -11.60
C ILE A 409 7.75 3.43 -12.70
N ALA A 410 6.79 3.19 -13.60
CA ALA A 410 6.98 2.29 -14.73
C ALA A 410 8.06 2.81 -15.69
N ARG A 411 8.12 4.12 -15.94
CA ARG A 411 9.17 4.74 -16.78
C ARG A 411 10.55 4.67 -16.13
N ASP A 412 10.67 5.00 -14.84
CA ASP A 412 11.93 4.93 -14.11
C ASP A 412 12.44 3.48 -14.03
N ALA A 413 11.56 2.52 -13.76
CA ALA A 413 11.90 1.09 -13.81
C ALA A 413 12.32 0.64 -15.21
N LYS A 414 11.63 1.08 -16.28
CA LYS A 414 12.00 0.76 -17.66
C LYS A 414 13.40 1.31 -18.03
N ARG A 415 13.77 2.50 -17.55
CA ARG A 415 15.14 3.05 -17.72
C ARG A 415 16.21 2.19 -17.05
N LEU A 416 15.89 1.56 -15.92
CA LEU A 416 16.80 0.67 -15.21
C LEU A 416 16.92 -0.73 -15.82
N MET A 417 15.99 -1.13 -16.69
CA MET A 417 15.93 -2.46 -17.29
C MET A 417 16.59 -2.54 -18.67
N ASP A 418 17.52 -1.65 -19.00
CA ASP A 418 18.41 -1.91 -20.14
C ASP A 418 19.29 -3.14 -19.85
N MET A 419 19.85 -3.76 -20.90
CA MET A 419 20.59 -5.01 -20.78
C MET A 419 21.78 -4.90 -19.80
N ARG A 420 22.50 -3.78 -19.84
CA ARG A 420 23.71 -3.57 -19.03
C ARG A 420 23.37 -3.40 -17.56
N ASN A 421 22.40 -2.54 -17.24
CA ASN A 421 21.95 -2.30 -15.88
C ASN A 421 21.33 -3.56 -15.29
N SER A 422 20.52 -4.27 -16.09
CA SER A 422 19.92 -5.54 -15.67
C SER A 422 20.96 -6.57 -15.29
N ALA A 423 22.02 -6.73 -16.09
CA ALA A 423 23.12 -7.65 -15.78
C ALA A 423 23.84 -7.28 -14.49
N VAL A 424 24.18 -6.01 -14.29
CA VAL A 424 24.87 -5.54 -13.06
C VAL A 424 24.00 -5.76 -11.82
N ILE A 425 22.71 -5.36 -11.87
CA ILE A 425 21.80 -5.49 -10.74
C ILE A 425 21.51 -6.98 -10.44
N PHE A 426 21.39 -7.82 -11.47
CA PHE A 426 21.24 -9.26 -11.29
C PHE A 426 22.47 -9.88 -10.62
N VAL A 427 23.68 -9.57 -11.09
CA VAL A 427 24.93 -10.09 -10.50
C VAL A 427 25.07 -9.66 -9.04
N GLN A 428 24.81 -8.38 -8.73
CA GLN A 428 24.84 -7.90 -7.34
C GLN A 428 23.80 -8.61 -6.47
N SER A 429 22.58 -8.82 -6.98
CA SER A 429 21.55 -9.60 -6.29
C SER A 429 21.97 -11.04 -6.09
N ALA A 430 22.51 -11.72 -7.10
CA ALA A 430 23.00 -13.08 -7.00
C ALA A 430 24.11 -13.22 -5.95
N ILE A 431 25.07 -12.27 -5.89
CA ILE A 431 26.11 -12.23 -4.85
C ILE A 431 25.48 -12.13 -3.45
N ILE A 432 24.51 -11.23 -3.26
CA ILE A 432 23.82 -11.06 -1.97
C ILE A 432 23.15 -12.36 -1.54
N TRP A 433 22.43 -13.03 -2.44
CA TRP A 433 21.75 -14.28 -2.13
C TRP A 433 22.71 -15.47 -1.94
N LEU A 434 23.83 -15.51 -2.67
CA LEU A 434 24.89 -16.48 -2.43
C LEU A 434 25.57 -16.27 -1.07
N ILE A 435 25.74 -15.02 -0.63
CA ILE A 435 26.19 -14.74 0.74
C ILE A 435 25.20 -15.33 1.76
N ASP A 436 23.88 -15.15 1.57
CA ASP A 436 22.87 -15.73 2.47
C ASP A 436 22.90 -17.27 2.49
N VAL A 437 23.26 -17.92 1.37
CA VAL A 437 23.51 -19.37 1.27
C VAL A 437 24.77 -19.76 2.04
N ILE A 438 25.88 -19.04 1.85
CA ILE A 438 27.16 -19.29 2.55
C ILE A 438 26.98 -19.14 4.06
N VAL A 439 26.28 -18.09 4.51
CA VAL A 439 25.95 -17.86 5.92
C VAL A 439 25.19 -19.07 6.49
N CYS A 440 24.16 -19.54 5.78
CA CYS A 440 23.40 -20.70 6.22
C CYS A 440 24.25 -21.98 6.24
N TYR A 441 25.13 -22.16 5.26
CA TYR A 441 26.04 -23.31 5.19
C TYR A 441 27.06 -23.30 6.34
N LEU A 442 27.59 -22.14 6.71
CA LEU A 442 28.46 -22.00 7.88
C LEU A 442 27.72 -22.29 9.19
N VAL A 443 26.46 -21.83 9.32
CA VAL A 443 25.61 -22.18 10.47
C VAL A 443 25.38 -23.70 10.54
N LEU A 444 25.13 -24.34 9.40
CA LEU A 444 24.99 -25.79 9.31
C LEU A 444 26.26 -26.52 9.79
N ILE A 445 27.44 -26.12 9.32
CA ILE A 445 28.71 -26.71 9.79
C ILE A 445 28.92 -26.45 11.29
N GLY A 446 28.57 -25.24 11.75
CA GLY A 446 28.70 -24.83 13.15
C GLY A 446 27.87 -25.66 14.11
N LEU A 447 26.68 -26.12 13.70
CA LEU A 447 25.76 -26.89 14.54
C LEU A 447 25.82 -28.40 14.29
N GLY A 448 26.04 -28.81 13.03
CA GLY A 448 26.04 -30.21 12.63
C GLY A 448 27.43 -30.86 12.60
N GLY A 449 28.49 -30.07 12.75
CA GLY A 449 29.87 -30.55 12.74
C GLY A 449 30.46 -30.81 11.35
N ALA A 450 31.69 -31.33 11.33
CA ALA A 450 32.50 -31.49 10.11
C ALA A 450 31.87 -32.38 9.04
N GLN A 451 30.96 -33.29 9.40
CA GLN A 451 30.25 -34.15 8.45
C GLN A 451 29.44 -33.35 7.41
N PHE A 452 28.95 -32.15 7.76
CA PHE A 452 28.21 -31.29 6.84
C PHE A 452 29.09 -30.30 6.09
N ALA A 453 30.42 -30.31 6.30
CA ALA A 453 31.36 -29.49 5.54
C ALA A 453 31.62 -30.01 4.12
N ASN A 454 31.03 -31.16 3.75
CA ASN A 454 31.09 -31.67 2.38
C ASN A 454 30.20 -30.80 1.45
N PRO A 455 30.75 -30.31 0.31
CA PRO A 455 29.98 -29.51 -0.65
C PRO A 455 28.75 -30.20 -1.25
N VAL A 456 28.60 -31.53 -1.10
CA VAL A 456 27.40 -32.27 -1.52
C VAL A 456 26.10 -31.74 -0.89
N PHE A 457 26.20 -31.10 0.28
CA PHE A 457 25.06 -30.50 0.98
C PHE A 457 24.70 -29.10 0.48
N LEU A 458 25.58 -28.45 -0.29
CA LEU A 458 25.40 -27.06 -0.74
C LEU A 458 24.12 -26.86 -1.58
N PRO A 459 23.74 -27.74 -2.53
CA PRO A 459 22.48 -27.60 -3.27
C PRO A 459 21.23 -27.61 -2.38
N ALA A 460 21.21 -28.43 -1.32
CA ALA A 460 20.10 -28.46 -0.38
C ALA A 460 20.00 -27.14 0.42
N VAL A 461 21.14 -26.56 0.81
CA VAL A 461 21.17 -25.21 1.44
C VAL A 461 20.69 -24.13 0.48
N MET A 462 21.15 -24.17 -0.78
CA MET A 462 20.70 -23.23 -1.82
C MET A 462 19.18 -23.27 -2.01
N LEU A 463 18.59 -24.46 -2.06
CA LEU A 463 17.16 -24.66 -2.19
C LEU A 463 16.41 -24.16 -0.94
N ALA A 464 16.87 -24.54 0.25
CA ALA A 464 16.28 -24.17 1.52
C ALA A 464 16.22 -22.64 1.67
N VAL A 465 17.36 -21.97 1.53
CA VAL A 465 17.47 -20.50 1.63
C VAL A 465 16.60 -19.82 0.57
N SER A 466 16.53 -20.36 -0.64
CA SER A 466 15.72 -19.77 -1.72
C SER A 466 14.22 -19.82 -1.40
N ILE A 467 13.68 -21.00 -1.08
CA ILE A 467 12.24 -21.18 -0.82
C ILE A 467 11.82 -20.49 0.47
N ALA A 468 12.65 -20.57 1.52
CA ALA A 468 12.33 -19.94 2.80
C ALA A 468 12.31 -18.41 2.70
N ASN A 469 13.16 -17.78 1.90
CA ASN A 469 13.08 -16.34 1.69
C ASN A 469 11.89 -15.91 0.82
N VAL A 470 11.37 -16.80 -0.05
CA VAL A 470 10.08 -16.58 -0.72
C VAL A 470 8.92 -16.62 0.28
N SER A 471 8.97 -17.46 1.32
CA SER A 471 7.90 -17.50 2.34
C SER A 471 7.75 -16.18 3.12
N LYS A 472 8.84 -15.41 3.27
CA LYS A 472 8.85 -14.03 3.83
C LYS A 472 8.13 -13.00 2.95
N VAL A 473 7.64 -13.37 1.77
CA VAL A 473 6.77 -12.53 0.94
C VAL A 473 5.38 -12.43 1.54
N ILE A 474 4.93 -13.43 2.29
CA ILE A 474 3.62 -13.44 2.92
C ILE A 474 3.74 -12.81 4.32
N PRO A 475 3.22 -11.58 4.55
CA PRO A 475 3.46 -10.80 5.77
C PRO A 475 2.55 -11.25 6.93
N LEU A 476 2.67 -12.51 7.35
CA LEU A 476 1.86 -13.08 8.45
C LEU A 476 2.49 -12.81 9.82
N THR A 477 3.81 -12.89 9.91
CA THR A 477 4.58 -12.77 11.16
C THR A 477 5.72 -11.74 11.00
N PRO A 478 6.13 -11.05 12.07
CA PRO A 478 7.26 -10.12 12.03
C PRO A 478 8.53 -10.81 11.55
N GLY A 479 9.21 -10.23 10.56
CA GLY A 479 10.42 -10.83 9.94
C GLY A 479 10.22 -12.20 9.28
N GLY A 480 9.00 -12.72 9.19
CA GLY A 480 8.74 -14.12 8.79
C GLY A 480 9.12 -15.15 9.85
N ILE A 481 9.23 -14.76 11.12
CA ILE A 481 9.50 -15.68 12.23
C ILE A 481 8.39 -16.74 12.31
N GLY A 482 8.78 -18.00 12.45
CA GLY A 482 7.92 -19.18 12.41
C GLY A 482 7.77 -19.74 10.99
N THR A 483 7.39 -18.92 10.02
CA THR A 483 7.17 -19.39 8.64
C THR A 483 8.47 -19.69 7.90
N TYR A 484 9.53 -18.93 8.16
CA TYR A 484 10.87 -19.21 7.62
C TYR A 484 11.42 -20.52 8.19
N GLU A 485 11.36 -20.69 9.51
CA GLU A 485 11.86 -21.87 10.21
C GLU A 485 11.12 -23.13 9.79
N ALA A 486 9.78 -23.06 9.66
CA ALA A 486 8.98 -24.19 9.19
C ALA A 486 9.42 -24.67 7.80
N VAL A 487 9.60 -23.74 6.86
CA VAL A 487 9.98 -24.06 5.48
C VAL A 487 11.41 -24.60 5.41
N MET A 488 12.36 -23.93 6.06
CA MET A 488 13.76 -24.37 6.12
C MET A 488 13.88 -25.78 6.72
N THR A 489 13.24 -26.00 7.87
CA THR A 489 13.27 -27.29 8.59
C THR A 489 12.72 -28.40 7.72
N GLY A 490 11.58 -28.17 7.06
CA GLY A 490 10.96 -29.16 6.17
C GLY A 490 11.85 -29.52 4.98
N ILE A 491 12.50 -28.53 4.37
CA ILE A 491 13.42 -28.78 3.23
C ILE A 491 14.65 -29.54 3.71
N PHE A 492 15.29 -29.12 4.79
CA PHE A 492 16.46 -29.82 5.32
C PHE A 492 16.16 -31.27 5.71
N ALA A 493 15.08 -31.50 6.47
CA ALA A 493 14.68 -32.84 6.88
C ALA A 493 14.30 -33.76 5.69
N SER A 494 13.87 -33.20 4.57
CA SER A 494 13.49 -33.99 3.37
C SER A 494 14.59 -34.13 2.33
N SER A 495 15.60 -33.26 2.32
CA SER A 495 16.62 -33.20 1.28
C SER A 495 18.03 -33.61 1.73
N MET A 496 18.31 -33.67 3.04
CA MET A 496 19.62 -34.02 3.58
C MET A 496 19.60 -35.36 4.29
N SER A 497 20.18 -36.39 3.65
CA SER A 497 20.38 -37.69 4.30
C SER A 497 21.29 -37.55 5.53
N GLY A 498 20.88 -38.12 6.67
CA GLY A 498 21.62 -38.07 7.92
C GLY A 498 21.38 -36.82 8.78
N MET A 499 20.52 -35.89 8.35
CA MET A 499 20.08 -34.77 9.18
C MET A 499 18.78 -35.12 9.89
N ASP A 500 18.79 -35.09 11.23
CA ASP A 500 17.56 -35.19 12.01
C ASP A 500 16.78 -33.87 12.04
N ALA A 501 15.50 -33.94 12.41
CA ALA A 501 14.63 -32.76 12.45
C ALA A 501 15.07 -31.72 13.50
N SER A 502 15.77 -32.13 14.57
CA SER A 502 16.26 -31.25 15.64
C SER A 502 17.39 -30.36 15.15
N LEU A 503 18.34 -30.94 14.43
CA LEU A 503 19.42 -30.22 13.79
C LEU A 503 18.88 -29.31 12.68
N ALA A 504 17.97 -29.80 11.84
CA ALA A 504 17.34 -28.99 10.79
C ALA A 504 16.64 -27.74 11.37
N PHE A 505 15.89 -27.90 12.47
CA PHE A 505 15.24 -26.80 13.15
C PHE A 505 16.23 -25.85 13.84
N ALA A 506 17.24 -26.37 14.53
CA ALA A 506 18.28 -25.56 15.18
C ALA A 506 19.07 -24.71 14.17
N VAL A 507 19.44 -25.27 13.03
CA VAL A 507 20.09 -24.55 11.92
C VAL A 507 19.18 -23.45 11.39
N SER A 508 17.89 -23.75 11.19
CA SER A 508 16.90 -22.78 10.73
C SER A 508 16.74 -21.61 11.70
N LEU A 509 16.71 -21.90 13.01
CA LEU A 509 16.57 -20.91 14.08
C LEU A 509 17.80 -20.00 14.18
N ILE A 510 19.02 -20.57 14.16
CA ILE A 510 20.25 -19.79 14.23
C ILE A 510 20.49 -18.99 12.96
N ASP A 511 20.27 -19.56 11.77
CA ASP A 511 20.42 -18.84 10.51
C ASP A 511 19.51 -17.61 10.48
N HIS A 512 18.23 -17.77 10.82
CA HIS A 512 17.28 -16.66 10.81
C HIS A 512 17.55 -15.65 11.93
N GLY A 513 17.78 -16.14 13.16
CA GLY A 513 18.05 -15.33 14.33
C GLY A 513 19.30 -14.47 14.17
N LEU A 514 20.39 -15.05 13.65
CA LEU A 514 21.64 -14.35 13.36
C LEU A 514 21.42 -13.22 12.34
N LYS A 515 20.75 -13.51 11.23
CA LYS A 515 20.45 -12.53 10.18
C LYS A 515 19.60 -11.38 10.73
N ASN A 516 18.58 -11.69 11.52
CA ASN A 516 17.71 -10.68 12.14
C ASN A 516 18.46 -9.84 13.18
N LEU A 517 19.27 -10.47 14.04
CA LEU A 517 20.04 -9.76 15.06
C LEU A 517 21.01 -8.75 14.44
N ILE A 518 21.79 -9.17 13.43
CA ILE A 518 22.74 -8.29 12.74
C ILE A 518 22.00 -7.16 12.02
N THR A 519 20.86 -7.47 11.39
CA THR A 519 20.00 -6.47 10.76
C THR A 519 19.52 -5.43 11.77
N LEU A 520 19.10 -5.85 12.97
CA LEU A 520 18.68 -4.93 14.04
C LEU A 520 19.84 -4.05 14.52
N ILE A 521 21.02 -4.64 14.76
CA ILE A 521 22.22 -3.91 15.21
C ILE A 521 22.61 -2.85 14.18
N LEU A 522 22.77 -3.24 12.91
CA LEU A 522 23.17 -2.32 11.85
C LEU A 522 22.16 -1.20 11.63
N GLY A 523 20.86 -1.49 11.70
CA GLY A 523 19.84 -0.45 11.56
C GLY A 523 19.78 0.49 12.76
N LEU A 524 19.97 0.01 13.99
CA LEU A 524 20.04 0.90 15.17
C LEU A 524 21.25 1.83 15.10
N VAL A 525 22.41 1.32 14.67
CA VAL A 525 23.60 2.13 14.39
C VAL A 525 23.31 3.14 13.29
N ALA A 526 22.66 2.72 12.20
CA ALA A 526 22.29 3.60 11.09
C ALA A 526 21.31 4.72 11.53
N VAL A 527 20.27 4.40 12.31
CA VAL A 527 19.34 5.38 12.86
C VAL A 527 20.08 6.43 13.70
N ALA A 528 21.01 6.00 14.56
CA ALA A 528 21.81 6.89 15.39
C ALA A 528 22.74 7.76 14.53
N SER A 529 23.43 7.16 13.55
CA SER A 529 24.36 7.87 12.65
C SER A 529 23.69 8.94 11.79
N LEU A 530 22.46 8.68 11.33
CA LEU A 530 21.69 9.59 10.48
C LEU A 530 20.84 10.58 11.30
N ASN A 531 20.87 10.48 12.64
CA ASN A 531 20.09 11.30 13.57
C ASN A 531 18.58 11.31 13.24
N ILE A 532 18.04 10.15 12.88
CA ILE A 532 16.62 9.97 12.54
C ILE A 532 15.86 9.53 13.78
N ARG A 533 14.71 10.12 14.08
CA ARG A 533 13.89 9.63 15.19
C ARG A 533 13.09 8.41 14.72
N LEU A 534 13.11 7.31 15.46
CA LEU A 534 12.31 6.11 15.15
C LEU A 534 10.80 6.39 14.97
N ARG A 535 10.28 7.46 15.57
CA ARG A 535 8.89 7.91 15.38
C ARG A 535 8.64 8.52 13.99
N GLU A 536 9.66 9.05 13.33
CA GLU A 536 9.57 9.62 11.97
C GLU A 536 9.52 8.53 10.90
N LEU A 537 9.91 7.30 11.25
CA LEU A 537 9.88 6.12 10.38
C LEU A 537 8.60 5.29 10.53
N ARG A 538 7.69 5.66 11.44
CA ARG A 538 6.47 4.92 11.78
C ARG A 538 5.24 5.36 11.00
#